data_AF-A0A0U2VU81-F1
#
_entry.id   AF-A0A0U2VU81-F1
#
_cell.length_a   1.000
_cell.length_b   1.000
_cell.length_c   1.000
_cell.angle_alpha   90.00
_cell.angle_beta   90.00
_cell.angle_gamma   90.00
#
_symmetry.space_group_name_H-M   'P 1'
#
loop_
_entity.id
_entity.type
_entity.pdbx_description
1 polymer ?
#
loop_
_entity_poly.entity_id
_entity_poly.type
_entity_poly.pdbx_seq_one_letter_code
_entity_poly.pdbx_strand_id
1 'polypeptide(L)'
;MSSTPLCFQFNSQKEAVLARDTLEEIGYRISGHSHSDKPVLHVIVDRHDLASALEIAQAHGGRMVQAGNSPDETEGFAMAYDMEGPIPAHLVNEDLIDSEPDVSASAYDNRSSGAYDDEREQFDPSGDDVNGFDAGIHM
;
A
#
# COMPACT_ATOMS: atom_id res chain seq x y z
N MET A 1 -12.60 19.15 7.37
CA MET A 1 -11.95 18.15 6.52
C MET A 1 -11.33 18.91 5.36
N SER A 2 -10.00 18.87 5.24
CA SER A 2 -9.27 19.60 4.20
C SER A 2 -9.13 18.70 2.99
N SER A 3 -9.95 18.93 1.97
CA SER A 3 -9.88 18.19 0.70
C SER A 3 -8.98 18.94 -0.28
N THR A 4 -8.04 18.25 -0.91
CA THR A 4 -7.12 18.79 -1.91
C THR A 4 -7.55 18.34 -3.30
N PRO A 5 -7.81 19.28 -4.24
CA PRO A 5 -8.08 18.91 -5.62
C PRO A 5 -6.75 18.59 -6.33
N LEU A 6 -6.63 17.38 -6.87
CA LEU A 6 -5.55 16.97 -7.76
C LEU A 6 -6.03 16.90 -9.20
N CYS A 7 -5.15 17.22 -10.15
CA CYS A 7 -5.45 17.19 -11.57
C CYS A 7 -4.45 16.30 -12.31
N PHE A 8 -4.98 15.34 -13.07
CA PHE A 8 -4.17 14.36 -13.79
C PHE A 8 -4.48 14.40 -15.28
N GLN A 9 -3.45 14.54 -16.09
CA GLN A 9 -3.53 14.46 -17.55
C GLN A 9 -3.06 13.09 -18.04
N PHE A 10 -3.80 12.50 -18.96
CA PHE A 10 -3.51 11.19 -19.54
C PHE A 10 -3.18 11.31 -21.03
N ASN A 11 -2.51 10.29 -21.60
CA ASN A 11 -2.17 10.28 -23.03
C ASN A 11 -3.35 9.83 -23.89
N SER A 12 -4.24 9.01 -23.34
CA SER A 12 -5.42 8.49 -24.05
C SER A 12 -6.67 8.50 -23.18
N GLN A 13 -7.84 8.57 -23.82
CA GLN A 13 -9.13 8.53 -23.11
C GLN A 13 -9.32 7.20 -22.38
N LYS A 14 -8.78 6.11 -22.93
CA LYS A 14 -8.87 4.76 -22.34
C LYS A 14 -8.17 4.72 -20.98
N GLU A 15 -6.96 5.27 -20.89
CA GLU A 15 -6.20 5.36 -19.63
C GLU A 15 -6.94 6.17 -18.57
N ALA A 16 -7.47 7.34 -18.95
CA ALA A 16 -8.27 8.16 -18.05
C ALA A 16 -9.53 7.45 -17.56
N VAL A 17 -10.22 6.67 -18.41
CA VAL A 17 -11.39 5.89 -18.00
C VAL A 17 -11.00 4.80 -17.01
N LEU A 18 -9.93 4.05 -17.27
CA LEU A 18 -9.46 3.01 -16.33
C LEU A 18 -9.08 3.61 -14.97
N ALA A 19 -8.34 4.72 -14.97
CA ALA A 19 -7.97 5.40 -13.73
C ALA A 19 -9.21 5.89 -12.96
N ARG A 20 -10.17 6.50 -13.68
CA ARG A 20 -11.42 6.97 -13.09
C ARG A 20 -12.21 5.82 -12.48
N ASP A 21 -12.38 4.73 -13.22
CA ASP A 21 -13.17 3.57 -12.77
C ASP A 21 -12.55 2.96 -11.50
N THR A 22 -11.23 2.78 -11.44
CA THR A 22 -10.52 2.30 -10.24
C THR A 22 -10.70 3.24 -9.05
N LEU A 23 -10.53 4.55 -9.27
CA LEU A 23 -10.66 5.56 -8.21
C LEU A 23 -12.11 5.66 -7.70
N GLU A 24 -13.11 5.59 -8.57
CA GLU A 24 -14.53 5.57 -8.17
C GLU A 24 -14.88 4.29 -7.40
N GLU A 25 -14.35 3.13 -7.81
CA GLU A 25 -14.59 1.84 -7.17
C GLU A 25 -14.17 1.83 -5.69
N ILE A 26 -13.04 2.48 -5.38
CA ILE A 26 -12.52 2.57 -4.01
C ILE A 26 -13.00 3.83 -3.26
N GLY A 27 -13.90 4.62 -3.86
CA GLY A 27 -14.65 5.67 -3.19
C GLY A 27 -14.15 7.11 -3.37
N TYR A 28 -13.19 7.38 -4.25
CA TYR A 28 -12.77 8.74 -4.55
C TYR A 28 -13.85 9.52 -5.30
N ARG A 29 -13.89 10.84 -5.08
CA ARG A 29 -14.75 11.76 -5.84
C ARG A 29 -13.99 12.34 -7.00
N ILE A 30 -14.52 12.11 -8.20
CA ILE A 30 -13.88 12.55 -9.44
C ILE A 30 -14.83 13.48 -10.18
N SER A 31 -14.27 14.56 -10.71
CA SER A 31 -14.93 15.39 -11.70
C SER A 31 -14.18 15.28 -13.02
N GLY A 32 -14.88 14.82 -14.05
CA GLY A 32 -14.32 14.78 -15.40
C GLY A 32 -14.34 16.17 -16.02
N HIS A 33 -13.25 16.56 -16.67
CA HIS A 33 -13.22 17.74 -17.55
C HIS A 33 -12.69 17.32 -18.91
N SER A 34 -13.53 17.42 -19.94
CA SER A 34 -13.19 17.06 -21.32
C SER A 34 -12.78 18.26 -22.18
N HIS A 35 -12.31 19.35 -21.56
CA HIS A 35 -12.13 20.64 -22.25
C HIS A 35 -10.69 20.89 -22.75
N SER A 36 -9.81 19.88 -22.68
CA SER A 36 -8.41 19.93 -23.12
C SER A 36 -8.18 18.96 -24.29
N ASP A 37 -7.18 19.23 -25.13
CA ASP A 37 -6.70 18.33 -26.19
C ASP A 37 -6.30 16.94 -25.67
N LYS A 38 -5.99 16.85 -24.37
CA LYS A 38 -5.72 15.59 -23.68
C LYS A 38 -6.76 15.35 -22.59
N PRO A 39 -7.10 14.08 -22.31
CA PRO A 39 -8.04 13.73 -21.25
C PRO A 39 -7.48 14.10 -19.86
N VAL A 40 -8.34 14.71 -19.04
CA VAL A 40 -8.00 15.21 -17.72
C VAL A 40 -9.01 14.73 -16.67
N LEU A 41 -8.51 14.28 -15.52
CA LEU A 41 -9.31 13.95 -14.34
C LEU A 41 -9.00 14.91 -13.19
N HIS A 42 -10.04 15.44 -12.55
CA HIS A 42 -9.93 16.17 -11.29
C HIS A 42 -10.38 15.27 -10.15
N VAL A 43 -9.47 14.93 -9.24
CA VAL A 43 -9.74 14.04 -8.11
C VAL A 43 -9.74 14.88 -6.85
N ILE A 44 -10.81 14.80 -6.06
CA ILE A 44 -10.89 15.46 -4.75
C ILE A 44 -10.47 14.44 -3.71
N VAL A 45 -9.34 14.70 -3.05
CA VAL A 45 -8.68 13.75 -2.16
C VAL A 45 -8.59 14.33 -0.74
N ASP A 46 -8.92 13.53 0.27
CA ASP A 46 -8.62 13.85 1.66
C ASP A 46 -7.16 13.50 1.99
N ARG A 47 -6.54 14.20 2.94
CA ARG A 47 -5.09 14.11 3.22
C ARG A 47 -4.58 12.67 3.41
N HIS A 48 -5.35 11.79 4.04
CA HIS A 48 -4.94 10.41 4.32
C HIS A 48 -4.89 9.50 3.09
N ASP A 49 -5.58 9.89 2.01
CA ASP A 49 -5.76 9.06 0.82
C ASP A 49 -4.95 9.59 -0.38
N LEU A 50 -4.05 10.55 -0.14
CA LEU A 50 -3.32 11.28 -1.17
C LEU A 50 -2.31 10.41 -1.92
N ALA A 51 -1.54 9.60 -1.21
CA ALA A 51 -0.56 8.69 -1.80
C ALA A 51 -1.24 7.68 -2.73
N SER A 52 -2.30 7.02 -2.27
CA SER A 52 -3.09 6.07 -3.06
C SER A 52 -3.66 6.71 -4.33
N ALA A 53 -4.21 7.93 -4.26
CA ALA A 53 -4.72 8.63 -5.43
C ALA A 53 -3.63 8.91 -6.48
N LEU A 54 -2.44 9.32 -6.03
CA LEU A 54 -1.27 9.56 -6.90
C LEU A 54 -0.82 8.25 -7.58
N GLU A 55 -0.67 7.18 -6.80
CA GLU A 55 -0.19 5.89 -7.30
C GLU A 55 -1.13 5.31 -8.35
N ILE A 56 -2.45 5.34 -8.11
CA ILE A 56 -3.44 4.81 -9.05
C ILE A 56 -3.42 5.62 -10.35
N ALA A 57 -3.43 6.95 -10.26
CA ALA A 57 -3.38 7.78 -11.46
C ALA A 57 -2.12 7.50 -12.28
N GLN A 58 -0.96 7.36 -11.63
CA GLN A 58 0.31 7.06 -12.30
C GLN A 58 0.38 5.65 -12.88
N ALA A 59 -0.17 4.64 -12.20
CA ALA A 59 -0.24 3.27 -12.68
C ALA A 59 -1.02 3.16 -14.00
N HIS A 60 -1.98 4.06 -14.22
CA HIS A 60 -2.75 4.20 -15.46
C HIS A 60 -2.17 5.24 -16.43
N GLY A 61 -0.95 5.74 -16.22
CA GLY A 61 -0.26 6.66 -17.14
C GLY A 61 -0.62 8.14 -16.97
N GLY A 62 -1.30 8.50 -15.88
CA GLY A 62 -1.62 9.87 -15.51
C GLY A 62 -0.39 10.63 -15.01
N ARG A 63 -0.21 11.86 -15.50
CA ARG A 63 0.78 12.80 -14.99
C ARG A 63 0.06 13.93 -14.26
N MET A 64 0.54 14.28 -13.07
CA MET A 64 -0.03 15.40 -12.33
C MET A 64 0.27 16.71 -13.07
N VAL A 65 -0.75 17.55 -13.23
CA VAL A 65 -0.63 18.86 -13.88
C VAL A 65 -1.24 19.91 -12.96
N GLN A 66 -0.62 21.09 -12.91
CA GLN A 66 -1.16 22.20 -12.14
C GLN A 66 -2.37 22.79 -12.90
N ALA A 67 -3.54 22.79 -12.26
CA ALA A 67 -4.76 23.37 -12.78
C ALA A 67 -5.44 24.25 -11.72
N GLY A 68 -5.46 25.57 -11.96
CA GLY A 68 -6.04 26.52 -11.03
C GLY A 68 -5.30 26.55 -9.69
N ASN A 69 -6.00 26.21 -8.61
CA ASN A 69 -5.46 26.17 -7.25
C ASN A 69 -5.01 24.76 -6.81
N SER A 70 -4.86 23.80 -7.74
CA SER A 70 -4.28 22.51 -7.39
C SER A 70 -2.78 22.66 -7.07
N PRO A 71 -2.23 21.83 -6.18
CA PRO A 71 -0.79 21.79 -5.95
C PRO A 71 -0.06 21.42 -7.26
N ASP A 72 1.19 21.86 -7.36
CA ASP A 72 2.08 21.37 -8.41
C ASP A 72 2.58 19.94 -8.11
N GLU A 73 3.33 19.36 -9.04
CA GLU A 73 3.83 17.99 -8.90
C GLU A 73 4.67 17.79 -7.63
N THR A 74 5.59 18.72 -7.35
CA THR A 74 6.52 18.62 -6.23
C THR A 74 5.78 18.80 -4.90
N GLU A 75 4.88 19.77 -4.84
CA GLU A 75 4.04 20.02 -3.67
C GLU A 75 3.12 18.84 -3.37
N GLY A 76 2.46 18.27 -4.39
CA GLY A 76 1.59 17.12 -4.18
C GLY A 76 2.33 15.87 -3.72
N PHE A 77 3.55 15.63 -4.21
CA PHE A 77 4.40 14.55 -3.69
C PHE A 77 4.85 14.79 -2.26
N ALA A 78 5.27 16.01 -1.93
CA ALA A 78 5.58 16.37 -0.55
C ALA A 78 4.36 16.13 0.35
N MET A 79 3.18 16.62 -0.03
CA MET A 79 1.95 16.40 0.77
C MET A 79 1.59 14.92 0.97
N ALA A 80 1.91 14.05 0.00
CA ALA A 80 1.54 12.63 0.05
C ALA A 80 2.54 11.78 0.84
N TYR A 81 3.82 12.14 0.77
CA TYR A 81 4.93 11.33 1.29
C TYR A 81 5.76 12.03 2.37
N ASP A 82 5.40 13.24 2.78
CA ASP A 82 5.98 13.91 3.95
C ASP A 82 5.58 13.13 5.20
N MET A 83 6.39 12.14 5.52
CA MET A 83 6.34 11.44 6.79
C MET A 83 6.76 12.43 7.87
N GLU A 84 5.90 12.64 8.86
CA GLU A 84 6.26 13.41 10.05
C GLU A 84 7.37 12.69 10.83
N GLY A 85 8.61 12.97 10.44
CA GLY A 85 9.82 12.47 11.08
C GLY A 85 10.24 11.07 10.63
N PRO A 86 11.50 10.70 10.90
CA PRO A 86 12.00 9.35 10.65
C PRO A 86 11.22 8.36 11.51
N ILE A 87 10.62 7.33 10.90
CA ILE A 87 10.13 6.17 11.64
C ILE A 87 11.36 5.34 12.05
N PRO A 88 11.74 5.29 13.33
CA PRO A 88 12.91 4.54 13.75
C PRO A 88 12.66 3.05 13.49
N ALA A 89 13.54 2.43 12.70
CA ALA A 89 13.48 1.00 12.41
C ALA A 89 13.69 0.11 13.67
N HIS A 90 14.12 0.71 14.77
CA HIS A 90 14.37 0.06 16.06
C HIS A 90 14.24 1.09 17.19
N LEU A 91 13.11 1.07 17.89
CA LEU A 91 13.00 1.68 19.22
C LEU A 91 13.37 0.59 20.23
N VAL A 92 14.67 0.42 20.49
CA VAL A 92 15.12 -0.45 21.58
C VAL A 92 14.92 0.31 22.87
N ASN A 93 13.85 0.00 23.61
CA ASN A 93 13.65 0.52 24.95
C ASN A 93 14.53 -0.30 25.91
N GLU A 94 15.81 0.08 26.04
CA GLU A 94 16.76 -0.55 26.98
C GLU A 94 16.31 -0.41 28.45
N ASP A 95 15.44 0.56 28.74
CA ASP A 95 14.86 0.81 30.07
C ASP A 95 13.55 0.07 30.35
N LEU A 96 13.02 -0.75 29.42
CA LEU A 96 11.80 -1.54 29.66
C LEU A 96 12.08 -2.86 30.40
N ILE A 97 13.23 -2.97 31.07
CA ILE A 97 13.66 -4.13 31.84
C ILE A 97 14.07 -3.65 33.23
N ASP A 98 13.11 -3.28 34.08
CA ASP A 98 13.34 -3.37 35.53
C ASP A 98 12.07 -3.60 36.37
N SER A 99 11.04 -4.25 35.80
CA SER A 99 9.87 -4.67 36.60
C SER A 99 9.09 -5.87 36.03
N GLU A 100 9.59 -6.57 35.01
CA GLU A 100 8.98 -7.83 34.61
C GLU A 100 9.66 -8.97 35.38
N PRO A 101 8.91 -9.83 36.11
CA PRO A 101 9.49 -11.00 36.72
C PRO A 101 10.07 -11.90 35.62
N ASP A 102 11.24 -12.47 35.89
CA ASP A 102 11.95 -13.44 35.03
C ASP A 102 11.06 -14.64 34.70
N VAL A 103 10.20 -14.48 33.70
CA VAL A 103 9.41 -15.57 33.12
C VAL A 103 10.27 -16.23 32.07
N SER A 104 11.00 -17.24 32.53
CA SER A 104 11.69 -18.19 31.66
C SER A 104 10.74 -18.65 30.55
N ALA A 105 11.21 -18.71 29.31
CA ALA A 105 10.44 -19.22 28.16
C ALA A 105 9.89 -20.65 28.38
N SER A 106 10.42 -21.37 29.38
CA SER A 106 9.91 -22.67 29.85
C SER A 106 8.59 -22.61 30.62
N ALA A 107 8.10 -21.43 30.99
CA ALA A 107 6.83 -21.24 31.70
C ALA A 107 5.63 -20.98 30.77
N TYR A 108 5.84 -20.85 29.46
CA TYR A 108 4.76 -20.79 28.49
C TYR A 108 4.24 -22.21 28.20
N ASP A 109 3.18 -22.60 28.90
CA ASP A 109 2.32 -23.69 28.45
C ASP A 109 1.71 -23.25 27.10
N ASN A 110 2.22 -23.79 26.00
CA ASN A 110 1.68 -23.61 24.67
C ASN A 110 0.31 -24.29 24.57
N ARG A 111 -0.72 -23.65 25.10
CA ARG A 111 -2.12 -24.01 24.80
C ARG A 111 -2.49 -23.41 23.45
N SER A 112 -1.81 -23.89 22.41
CA SER A 112 -2.22 -23.70 21.03
C SER A 112 -3.58 -24.37 20.84
N SER A 113 -4.64 -23.58 20.90
CA SER A 113 -5.95 -23.97 20.42
C SER A 113 -5.92 -23.96 18.89
N GLY A 114 -5.42 -25.04 18.29
CA GLY A 114 -5.28 -25.10 16.84
C GLY A 114 -4.59 -26.35 16.30
N ALA A 115 -5.23 -27.51 16.50
CA ALA A 115 -5.38 -28.56 15.49
C ALA A 115 -4.17 -29.03 14.63
N TYR A 116 -2.97 -29.14 15.20
CA TYR A 116 -1.92 -29.95 14.60
C TYR A 116 -1.48 -30.99 15.63
N ASP A 117 -1.73 -32.25 15.29
CA ASP A 117 -1.22 -33.42 16.01
C ASP A 117 0.31 -33.41 15.88
N ASP A 118 0.98 -32.98 16.95
CA ASP A 118 2.43 -32.75 17.04
C ASP A 118 3.17 -34.08 17.27
N GLU A 119 2.91 -35.04 16.39
CA GLU A 119 3.70 -36.28 16.27
C GLU A 119 4.52 -36.27 14.97
N ARG A 120 4.81 -35.09 14.41
CA ARG A 120 5.53 -34.98 13.13
C ARG A 120 6.99 -34.70 13.38
N GLU A 121 7.81 -35.61 12.84
CA GLU A 121 9.26 -35.60 12.85
C GLU A 121 9.83 -34.21 12.57
N GLN A 122 10.88 -33.87 13.31
CA GLN A 122 11.58 -32.59 13.23
C GLN A 122 12.01 -32.34 11.78
N PHE A 123 11.44 -31.30 11.16
CA PHE A 123 11.65 -30.96 9.75
C PHE A 123 13.14 -30.99 9.37
N ASP A 124 13.53 -31.98 8.56
CA ASP A 124 14.91 -32.17 8.09
C ASP A 124 15.04 -31.73 6.62
N PRO A 125 15.56 -30.51 6.34
CA PRO A 125 15.74 -30.03 4.98
C PRO A 125 16.85 -30.75 4.21
N SER A 126 17.60 -31.67 4.85
CA SER A 126 18.53 -32.58 4.18
C SER A 126 17.91 -33.93 3.80
N GLY A 127 16.70 -34.20 4.29
CA GLY A 127 15.89 -35.36 3.94
C GLY A 127 15.07 -35.18 2.65
N ASP A 128 14.33 -36.23 2.29
CA ASP A 128 13.44 -36.28 1.11
C ASP A 128 12.02 -35.74 1.42
N ASP A 129 11.87 -34.98 2.52
CA ASP A 129 10.59 -34.45 3.02
C ASP A 129 10.00 -33.34 2.13
N VAL A 130 10.76 -32.92 1.12
CA VAL A 130 10.29 -32.00 0.10
C VAL A 130 9.60 -32.76 -1.02
N ASN A 131 8.27 -32.67 -1.08
CA ASN A 131 7.54 -33.07 -2.28
C ASN A 131 7.97 -32.11 -3.42
N GLY A 132 8.89 -32.57 -4.26
CA GLY A 132 9.43 -31.78 -5.38
C GLY A 132 8.32 -31.15 -6.22
N PHE A 133 8.54 -29.91 -6.65
CA PHE A 133 7.61 -29.21 -7.54
C PHE A 133 7.65 -29.85 -8.93
N ASP A 134 6.56 -30.53 -9.34
CA ASP A 134 6.41 -31.01 -10.71
C ASP A 134 5.89 -29.87 -11.61
N ALA A 135 6.80 -29.27 -12.38
CA ALA A 135 6.48 -28.27 -13.38
C ALA A 135 6.02 -28.95 -14.69
N GLY A 136 4.88 -29.64 -14.63
CA GLY A 136 4.27 -30.27 -15.79
C GLY A 136 3.78 -29.24 -16.83
N ILE A 137 4.55 -29.01 -17.89
CA ILE A 137 4.02 -28.40 -19.12
C ILE A 137 3.34 -29.51 -19.91
N HIS A 138 2.01 -29.59 -19.84
CA HIS A 138 1.24 -30.43 -20.76
C HIS A 138 1.18 -29.74 -22.13
N MET A 139 1.83 -30.33 -23.15
CA MET A 139 1.69 -29.97 -24.56
C MET A 139 0.50 -30.66 -25.21
#